data_AF-A0A2M4BV08-F1
#
_entry.id   AF-A0A2M4BV08-F1
#
_cell.length_a   1.000
_cell.length_b   1.000
_cell.length_c   1.000
_cell.angle_alpha   90.00
_cell.angle_beta   90.00
_cell.angle_gamma   90.00
#
_symmetry.space_group_name_H-M   'P 1'
#
loop_
_entity.id
_entity.type
_entity.pdbx_description
1 polymer ?
#
loop_
_entity_poly.entity_id
_entity_poly.type
_entity_poly.pdbx_seq_one_letter_code
_entity_poly.pdbx_strand_id
1 'polypeptide(L)'
;ENSSLSQQLQREVRVLCWIMTNPTNHKQKALHVKRTWGNRCNKLVFMSSVADPLINSVALPVGEGRNNLWAKTKEAFKYIYKNHLDDADWFMKADDDTYVVVENLRYMLYAYSPSHPIYFGCRFKPFVKQGYMSGGAGYVLSKEAVKRFVEDAIPNPKCRQDADGAEDVEIGKCMELVKVLAGDSRDSVGRGRFFPFVPEHHLIPNHVNDDFWYLKYTYYKPDEGLDCCSDNAISFHYVSPNQMYVLDYLIYHLRPYGIVGHAQPLPKKLSIADIVRMDDLAKTTPKPATNNTVRSETKVNEPKT
;
A
#
# COMPACT_ATOMS: atom_id res chain seq x y z
N GLU A 1 24.11 -14.93 15.25
CA GLU A 1 23.25 -15.60 14.25
C GLU A 1 23.16 -14.72 13.01
N ASN A 2 23.48 -15.23 11.82
CA ASN A 2 23.33 -14.50 10.56
C ASN A 2 21.85 -14.49 10.16
N SER A 3 21.07 -13.55 10.70
CA SER A 3 19.69 -13.36 10.27
C SER A 3 19.63 -12.88 8.82
N SER A 4 18.66 -13.35 8.03
CA SER A 4 18.46 -12.85 6.67
C SER A 4 18.16 -11.34 6.66
N LEU A 5 18.40 -10.67 5.53
CA LEU A 5 18.09 -9.24 5.37
C LEU A 5 16.60 -8.94 5.68
N SER A 6 15.69 -9.84 5.29
CA SER A 6 14.26 -9.73 5.63
C SER A 6 14.02 -9.76 7.14
N GLN A 7 14.68 -10.66 7.87
CA GLN A 7 14.58 -10.72 9.34
C GLN A 7 15.19 -9.48 10.01
N GLN A 8 16.28 -8.93 9.46
CA GLN A 8 16.84 -7.67 9.94
C GLN A 8 15.84 -6.53 9.75
N LEU A 9 15.28 -6.38 8.55
CA LEU A 9 14.26 -5.37 8.26
C LEU A 9 13.01 -5.56 9.12
N GLN A 10 12.60 -6.79 9.44
CA GLN A 10 11.48 -7.05 10.34
C GLN A 10 11.70 -6.51 11.76
N ARG A 11 12.95 -6.49 12.23
CA ARG A 11 13.31 -5.91 13.54
C ARG A 11 13.44 -4.39 13.49
N GLU A 12 14.00 -3.85 12.41
CA GLU A 12 14.26 -2.41 12.27
C GLU A 12 13.04 -1.59 11.80
N VAL A 13 12.12 -2.23 11.06
CA VAL A 13 10.92 -1.60 10.49
C VAL A 13 9.70 -2.40 10.94
N ARG A 14 9.20 -2.08 12.14
CA ARG A 14 8.07 -2.80 12.73
C ARG A 14 6.76 -2.32 12.14
N VAL A 15 6.01 -3.23 11.51
CA VAL A 15 4.75 -2.93 10.83
C VAL A 15 3.59 -3.59 11.56
N LEU A 16 2.62 -2.79 12.00
CA LEU A 16 1.29 -3.27 12.37
C LEU A 16 0.40 -3.21 11.14
N CYS A 17 -0.18 -4.34 10.77
CA CYS A 17 -1.20 -4.43 9.73
C CYS A 17 -2.56 -4.49 10.41
N TRP A 18 -3.46 -3.58 10.02
CA TRP A 18 -4.85 -3.64 10.46
C TRP A 18 -5.76 -3.82 9.26
N ILE A 19 -6.62 -4.83 9.36
CA ILE A 19 -7.45 -5.29 8.25
C ILE A 19 -8.88 -4.85 8.48
N MET A 20 -9.42 -4.04 7.58
CA MET A 20 -10.84 -3.71 7.57
C MET A 20 -11.63 -4.91 7.05
N THR A 21 -12.58 -5.41 7.84
CA THR A 21 -13.46 -6.53 7.47
C THR A 21 -14.86 -6.33 8.06
N ASN A 22 -15.74 -7.27 7.76
CA ASN A 22 -17.09 -7.41 8.32
C ASN A 22 -17.35 -8.88 8.72
N PRO A 23 -18.40 -9.15 9.52
CA PRO A 23 -18.72 -10.50 9.99
C PRO A 23 -18.89 -11.55 8.89
N THR A 24 -19.51 -11.18 7.76
CA THR A 24 -19.71 -12.14 6.66
C THR A 24 -18.40 -12.54 5.98
N ASN A 25 -17.40 -11.67 6.03
CA ASN A 25 -16.08 -11.87 5.44
C ASN A 25 -15.06 -12.54 6.36
N HIS A 26 -15.34 -12.73 7.66
CA HIS A 26 -14.37 -13.29 8.60
C HIS A 26 -13.78 -14.63 8.12
N LYS A 27 -14.65 -15.58 7.75
CA LYS A 27 -14.24 -16.88 7.21
C LYS A 27 -13.95 -16.83 5.71
N GLN A 28 -14.71 -16.04 4.95
CA GLN A 28 -14.64 -16.05 3.48
C GLN A 28 -13.41 -15.32 2.93
N LYS A 29 -12.90 -14.31 3.64
CA LYS A 29 -11.79 -13.45 3.18
C LYS A 29 -10.72 -13.22 4.25
N ALA A 30 -11.08 -12.64 5.39
CA ALA A 30 -10.10 -12.21 6.41
C ALA A 30 -9.24 -13.35 6.98
N LEU A 31 -9.81 -14.56 7.14
CA LEU A 31 -9.06 -15.75 7.52
C LEU A 31 -7.92 -16.08 6.55
N HIS A 32 -8.10 -15.79 5.25
CA HIS A 32 -7.10 -16.08 4.23
C HIS A 32 -5.97 -15.04 4.23
N VAL A 33 -6.26 -13.79 4.58
CA VAL A 33 -5.22 -12.81 4.94
C VAL A 33 -4.37 -13.32 6.10
N LYS A 34 -5.02 -13.80 7.18
CA LYS A 34 -4.33 -14.39 8.34
C LYS A 34 -3.51 -15.64 7.98
N ARG A 35 -3.92 -16.43 7.00
CA ARG A 35 -3.22 -17.67 6.60
C ARG A 35 -2.11 -17.45 5.58
N THR A 36 -2.05 -16.27 4.96
CA THR A 36 -1.06 -15.94 3.92
C THR A 36 -0.20 -14.76 4.38
N TRP A 37 -0.32 -13.60 3.74
CA TRP A 37 0.56 -12.46 3.91
C TRP A 37 0.51 -11.82 5.30
N GLY A 38 -0.63 -11.87 5.99
CA GLY A 38 -0.82 -11.19 7.28
C GLY A 38 0.14 -11.65 8.39
N ASN A 39 0.60 -12.90 8.36
CA ASN A 39 1.54 -13.45 9.35
C ASN A 39 2.94 -12.83 9.26
N ARG A 40 3.25 -12.11 8.17
CA ARG A 40 4.55 -11.46 7.98
C ARG A 40 4.62 -10.08 8.65
N CYS A 41 3.50 -9.55 9.15
CA CYS A 41 3.45 -8.31 9.93
C CYS A 41 4.00 -8.54 11.36
N ASN A 42 4.49 -7.48 12.01
CA ASN A 42 4.91 -7.58 13.42
C ASN A 42 3.70 -7.71 14.35
N LYS A 43 2.59 -7.10 13.97
CA LYS A 43 1.28 -7.26 14.60
C LYS A 43 0.19 -7.25 13.55
N LEU A 44 -0.82 -8.09 13.73
CA LEU A 44 -1.96 -8.21 12.84
C LEU A 44 -3.24 -8.06 13.66
N VAL A 45 -4.09 -7.10 13.29
CA VAL A 45 -5.36 -6.83 13.96
C VAL A 45 -6.47 -6.78 12.92
N PHE A 46 -7.60 -7.43 13.18
CA PHE A 46 -8.77 -7.38 12.31
C PHE A 46 -9.82 -6.46 12.93
N MET A 47 -10.32 -5.50 12.17
CA MET A 47 -11.31 -4.51 12.61
C MET A 47 -12.66 -4.85 12.00
N SER A 48 -13.66 -5.13 12.83
CA SER A 48 -15.01 -5.54 12.42
C SER A 48 -16.06 -4.92 13.34
N SER A 49 -17.35 -5.09 13.06
CA SER A 49 -18.42 -4.75 14.04
C SER A 49 -18.61 -5.82 15.12
N VAL A 50 -18.06 -7.03 14.92
CA VAL A 50 -18.21 -8.17 15.83
C VAL A 50 -16.85 -8.80 16.11
N ALA A 51 -16.64 -9.21 17.37
CA ALA A 51 -15.47 -9.96 17.78
C ALA A 51 -15.60 -11.43 17.35
N ASP A 52 -14.53 -11.97 16.79
CA ASP A 52 -14.48 -13.34 16.29
C ASP A 52 -13.14 -13.99 16.66
N PRO A 53 -13.13 -15.01 17.53
CA PRO A 53 -11.92 -15.72 17.93
C PRO A 53 -11.15 -16.37 16.77
N LEU A 54 -11.81 -16.66 15.65
CA LEU A 54 -11.16 -17.29 14.49
C LEU A 54 -10.02 -16.42 13.95
N ILE A 55 -10.28 -15.11 13.87
CA ILE A 55 -9.32 -14.11 13.38
C ILE A 55 -8.84 -13.17 14.49
N ASN A 56 -9.37 -13.29 15.70
CA ASN A 56 -9.19 -12.36 16.82
C ASN A 56 -9.57 -10.92 16.43
N SER A 57 -10.76 -10.74 15.85
CA SER A 57 -11.22 -9.40 15.47
C SER A 57 -11.60 -8.55 16.67
N VAL A 58 -11.33 -7.25 16.55
CA VAL A 58 -11.79 -6.21 17.45
C VAL A 58 -13.17 -5.75 16.99
N ALA A 59 -14.14 -5.77 17.90
CA ALA A 59 -15.47 -5.23 17.67
C ALA A 59 -15.45 -3.70 17.85
N LEU A 60 -15.49 -2.97 16.75
CA LEU A 60 -15.66 -1.52 16.74
C LEU A 60 -17.14 -1.17 17.00
N PRO A 61 -17.43 -0.07 17.71
CA PRO A 61 -18.79 0.38 18.01
C PRO A 61 -19.45 1.08 16.80
N VAL A 62 -19.33 0.48 15.61
CA VAL A 62 -19.79 1.03 14.34
C VAL A 62 -20.45 -0.09 13.53
N GLY A 63 -21.62 0.19 12.97
CA GLY A 63 -22.34 -0.76 12.11
C GLY A 63 -21.60 -1.08 10.82
N GLU A 64 -22.09 -2.10 10.11
CA GLU A 64 -21.56 -2.49 8.80
C GLU A 64 -22.07 -1.60 7.66
N GLY A 65 -21.42 -1.73 6.50
CA GLY A 65 -21.82 -1.07 5.27
C GLY A 65 -20.83 0.00 4.80
N ARG A 66 -20.85 0.27 3.50
CA ARG A 66 -19.88 1.15 2.83
C ARG A 66 -19.88 2.58 3.39
N ASN A 67 -21.06 3.08 3.76
CA ASN A 67 -21.20 4.43 4.32
C ASN A 67 -20.66 4.56 5.75
N ASN A 68 -20.28 3.45 6.39
CA ASN A 68 -19.72 3.44 7.75
C ASN A 68 -18.19 3.25 7.76
N LEU A 69 -17.56 3.10 6.59
CA LEU A 69 -16.11 2.84 6.50
C LEU A 69 -15.28 3.98 7.10
N TRP A 70 -15.72 5.23 6.94
CA TRP A 70 -15.04 6.36 7.55
C TRP A 70 -15.12 6.32 9.09
N ALA A 71 -16.31 6.08 9.66
CA ALA A 71 -16.46 5.88 11.10
C ALA A 71 -15.62 4.70 11.62
N LYS A 72 -15.64 3.55 10.93
CA LYS A 72 -14.81 2.39 11.28
C LYS A 72 -13.32 2.73 11.26
N THR A 73 -12.86 3.52 10.30
CA THR A 73 -11.46 3.94 10.22
C THR A 73 -11.06 4.84 11.38
N LYS A 74 -11.91 5.81 11.76
CA LYS A 74 -11.69 6.63 12.96
C LYS A 74 -11.57 5.76 14.21
N GLU A 75 -12.50 4.84 14.43
CA GLU A 75 -12.49 3.96 15.61
C GLU A 75 -11.34 2.94 15.60
N ALA A 76 -10.98 2.41 14.43
CA ALA A 76 -9.81 1.54 14.26
C ALA A 76 -8.52 2.25 14.68
N PHE A 77 -8.29 3.47 14.18
CA PHE A 77 -7.09 4.23 14.55
C PHE A 77 -7.11 4.68 16.01
N LYS A 78 -8.26 5.04 16.60
CA LYS A 78 -8.36 5.28 18.05
C LYS A 78 -7.98 4.04 18.86
N TYR A 79 -8.46 2.86 18.45
CA TYR A 79 -8.10 1.59 19.10
C TYR A 79 -6.60 1.31 18.99
N ILE A 80 -6.03 1.44 17.78
CA ILE A 80 -4.60 1.22 17.53
C ILE A 80 -3.76 2.20 18.34
N TYR A 81 -4.12 3.49 18.34
CA TYR A 81 -3.44 4.51 19.11
C TYR A 81 -3.44 4.18 20.60
N LYS A 82 -4.57 3.75 21.15
CA LYS A 82 -4.70 3.43 22.58
C LYS A 82 -3.95 2.16 22.99
N ASN A 83 -3.96 1.13 22.15
CA ASN A 83 -3.54 -0.22 22.57
C ASN A 83 -2.22 -0.70 21.94
N HIS A 84 -1.84 -0.16 20.77
CA HIS A 84 -0.79 -0.73 19.92
C HIS A 84 0.16 0.31 19.30
N LEU A 85 0.07 1.58 19.68
CA LEU A 85 0.92 2.64 19.12
C LEU A 85 2.43 2.38 19.33
N ASP A 86 2.79 1.70 20.42
CA ASP A 86 4.18 1.36 20.74
C ASP A 86 4.64 -0.01 20.23
N ASP A 87 3.69 -0.84 19.77
CA ASP A 87 3.96 -2.18 19.23
C ASP A 87 4.58 -2.12 17.82
N ALA A 88 4.47 -1.00 17.12
CA ALA A 88 4.97 -0.81 15.76
C ALA A 88 5.45 0.63 15.48
N ASP A 89 6.15 0.78 14.36
CA ASP A 89 6.67 2.05 13.84
C ASP A 89 5.83 2.55 12.64
N TRP A 90 5.19 1.61 11.94
CA TRP A 90 4.38 1.85 10.76
C TRP A 90 3.04 1.09 10.84
N PHE A 91 1.98 1.70 10.35
CA PHE A 91 0.60 1.23 10.50
C PHE A 91 -0.06 1.10 9.13
N MET A 92 -0.11 -0.13 8.61
CA MET A 92 -0.64 -0.47 7.29
C MET A 92 -2.13 -0.80 7.39
N LYS A 93 -2.98 0.03 6.79
CA LYS A 93 -4.39 -0.27 6.52
C LYS A 93 -4.47 -1.11 5.25
N ALA A 94 -5.23 -2.21 5.31
CA ALA A 94 -5.59 -2.99 4.14
C ALA A 94 -7.04 -3.50 4.24
N ASP A 95 -7.65 -3.82 3.11
CA ASP A 95 -8.95 -4.50 3.06
C ASP A 95 -8.76 -6.02 3.08
N ASP A 96 -9.82 -6.76 3.41
CA ASP A 96 -9.82 -8.22 3.46
C ASP A 96 -9.63 -8.92 2.09
N ASP A 97 -9.58 -8.16 1.00
CA ASP A 97 -9.24 -8.56 -0.38
C ASP A 97 -8.02 -7.80 -0.94
N THR A 98 -7.15 -7.31 -0.07
CA THR A 98 -5.81 -6.79 -0.44
C THR A 98 -4.75 -7.86 -0.18
N TYR A 99 -3.76 -8.00 -1.06
CA TYR A 99 -2.54 -8.77 -0.81
C TYR A 99 -1.36 -7.82 -0.62
N VAL A 100 -0.54 -8.01 0.42
CA VAL A 100 0.61 -7.15 0.72
C VAL A 100 1.90 -7.95 0.84
N VAL A 101 2.93 -7.59 0.08
CA VAL A 101 4.30 -8.09 0.23
C VAL A 101 5.01 -7.25 1.31
N VAL A 102 4.95 -7.72 2.55
CA VAL A 102 5.38 -6.93 3.73
C VAL A 102 6.89 -6.65 3.72
N GLU A 103 7.69 -7.53 3.13
CA GLU A 103 9.12 -7.37 2.93
C GLU A 103 9.43 -6.18 2.00
N ASN A 104 8.68 -6.05 0.91
CA ASN A 104 8.81 -4.92 -0.02
C ASN A 104 8.36 -3.61 0.63
N LEU A 105 7.31 -3.69 1.46
CA LEU A 105 6.87 -2.56 2.28
C LEU A 105 7.99 -2.09 3.22
N ARG A 106 8.63 -3.01 3.96
CA ARG A 106 9.75 -2.67 4.85
C ARG A 106 10.94 -2.11 4.11
N TYR A 107 11.27 -2.66 2.95
CA TYR A 107 12.34 -2.14 2.10
C TYR A 107 12.11 -0.68 1.70
N MET A 108 10.90 -0.33 1.25
CA MET A 108 10.55 1.06 0.95
C MET A 108 10.62 1.95 2.20
N LEU A 109 10.01 1.51 3.29
CA LEU A 109 9.90 2.28 4.53
C LEU A 109 11.25 2.46 5.24
N TYR A 110 12.22 1.59 4.97
CA TYR A 110 13.55 1.67 5.55
C TYR A 110 14.19 3.04 5.39
N ALA A 111 13.96 3.73 4.27
CA ALA A 111 14.53 5.04 4.01
C ALA A 111 13.96 6.14 4.94
N TYR A 112 12.82 5.93 5.58
CA TYR A 112 12.06 6.96 6.27
C TYR A 112 12.09 6.78 7.80
N SER A 113 12.11 7.89 8.54
CA SER A 113 11.88 7.86 9.99
C SER A 113 10.37 7.76 10.30
N PRO A 114 9.94 6.89 11.23
CA PRO A 114 8.55 6.85 11.69
C PRO A 114 8.12 8.09 12.49
N SER A 115 9.07 8.97 12.85
CA SER A 115 8.81 10.27 13.46
C SER A 115 8.47 11.37 12.45
N HIS A 116 8.64 11.12 11.15
CA HIS A 116 8.21 12.06 10.13
C HIS A 116 6.69 11.94 9.93
N PRO A 117 5.92 13.04 9.86
CA PRO A 117 4.49 12.99 9.61
C PRO A 117 4.22 12.67 8.12
N ILE A 118 4.31 11.40 7.76
CA ILE A 118 4.17 10.92 6.38
C ILE A 118 3.32 9.66 6.29
N TYR A 119 2.64 9.50 5.15
CA TYR A 119 1.90 8.30 4.79
C TYR A 119 2.07 7.99 3.30
N PHE A 120 1.95 6.71 2.94
CA PHE A 120 2.19 6.20 1.59
C PHE A 120 1.06 5.29 1.14
N GLY A 121 0.87 5.18 -0.17
CA GLY A 121 -0.12 4.30 -0.80
C GLY A 121 -0.15 4.52 -2.31
N CYS A 122 -1.29 4.16 -2.93
CA CYS A 122 -1.57 4.54 -4.32
C CYS A 122 -2.17 5.94 -4.37
N ARG A 123 -1.38 6.96 -4.74
CA ARG A 123 -1.78 8.37 -4.68
C ARG A 123 -2.78 8.71 -5.80
N PHE A 124 -3.97 9.14 -5.42
CA PHE A 124 -5.00 9.75 -6.26
C PHE A 124 -5.03 11.26 -6.08
N LYS A 125 -5.53 11.99 -7.08
CA LYS A 125 -5.54 13.47 -7.15
C LYS A 125 -6.90 14.20 -7.07
N PRO A 126 -8.08 13.63 -7.40
CA PRO A 126 -9.26 14.47 -7.67
C PRO A 126 -9.84 15.29 -6.51
N PHE A 127 -9.59 14.91 -5.25
CA PHE A 127 -10.37 15.42 -4.11
C PHE A 127 -9.57 16.07 -2.99
N VAL A 128 -8.24 15.99 -3.03
CA VAL A 128 -7.32 16.55 -2.02
C VAL A 128 -6.14 17.17 -2.76
N LYS A 129 -5.70 18.36 -2.37
CA LYS A 129 -4.70 19.13 -3.14
C LYS A 129 -3.35 18.41 -3.17
N GLN A 130 -2.89 17.88 -2.03
CA GLN A 130 -1.73 16.98 -1.97
C GLN A 130 -2.04 15.56 -2.47
N GLY A 131 -3.25 15.28 -2.94
CA GLY A 131 -3.71 13.93 -3.21
C GLY A 131 -4.07 13.14 -1.95
N TYR A 132 -4.56 11.92 -2.15
CA TYR A 132 -4.98 10.98 -1.11
C TYR A 132 -4.64 9.55 -1.55
N MET A 133 -4.64 8.58 -0.64
CA MET A 133 -4.24 7.21 -0.98
C MET A 133 -5.48 6.36 -1.20
N SER A 134 -5.54 5.58 -2.29
CA SER A 134 -6.62 4.63 -2.55
C SER A 134 -6.84 3.71 -1.34
N GLY A 135 -8.10 3.61 -0.88
CA GLY A 135 -8.43 2.76 0.26
C GLY A 135 -8.20 1.28 -0.01
N GLY A 136 -8.51 0.81 -1.22
CA GLY A 136 -8.39 -0.60 -1.62
C GLY A 136 -6.94 -1.05 -1.85
N ALA A 137 -6.10 -0.20 -2.45
CA ALA A 137 -4.66 -0.51 -2.55
C ALA A 137 -3.99 -0.64 -1.17
N GLY A 138 -4.64 -0.14 -0.12
CA GLY A 138 -4.09 0.03 1.20
C GLY A 138 -3.15 1.23 1.28
N TYR A 139 -2.91 1.67 2.51
CA TYR A 139 -2.03 2.78 2.81
C TYR A 139 -1.33 2.58 4.15
N VAL A 140 -0.12 3.10 4.27
CA VAL A 140 0.70 2.96 5.48
C VAL A 140 1.00 4.32 6.08
N LEU A 141 0.75 4.47 7.37
CA LEU A 141 1.03 5.67 8.15
C LEU A 141 2.28 5.46 8.99
N SER A 142 3.12 6.48 9.07
CA SER A 142 4.12 6.59 10.13
C SER A 142 3.47 6.69 11.50
N LYS A 143 4.23 6.34 12.55
CA LYS A 143 3.79 6.53 13.95
C LYS A 143 3.37 7.97 14.25
N GLU A 144 4.12 8.95 13.77
CA GLU A 144 3.77 10.36 13.91
C GLU A 144 2.46 10.71 13.19
N ALA A 145 2.22 10.18 11.98
CA ALA A 145 0.96 10.40 11.27
C ALA A 145 -0.25 9.83 12.02
N VAL A 146 -0.13 8.65 12.66
CA VAL A 146 -1.21 8.09 13.50
C VAL A 146 -1.51 8.99 14.70
N LYS A 147 -0.47 9.51 15.38
CA LYS A 147 -0.65 10.44 16.50
C LYS A 147 -1.44 11.66 16.09
N ARG A 148 -0.98 12.38 15.07
CA ARG A 148 -1.67 13.59 14.57
C ARG A 148 -3.08 13.30 14.08
N PHE A 149 -3.29 12.15 13.44
CA PHE A 149 -4.62 11.78 13.00
C PHE A 149 -5.59 11.66 14.18
N VAL A 150 -5.19 10.96 15.23
CA VAL A 150 -6.06 10.70 16.39
C VAL A 150 -6.18 11.92 17.31
N GLU A 151 -5.07 12.59 17.61
CA GLU A 151 -5.00 13.71 18.56
C GLU A 151 -5.48 15.03 17.95
N ASP A 152 -5.14 15.30 16.69
CA ASP A 152 -5.40 16.60 16.06
C ASP A 152 -6.50 16.54 15.00
N ALA A 153 -6.54 15.51 14.17
CA ALA A 153 -7.43 15.49 13.00
C ALA A 153 -8.86 15.07 13.38
N ILE A 154 -9.03 13.93 14.04
CA ILE A 154 -10.35 13.42 14.45
C ILE A 154 -11.17 14.46 15.24
N PRO A 155 -10.64 15.12 16.30
CA PRO A 155 -11.43 16.10 17.05
C PRO A 155 -11.63 17.43 16.33
N ASN A 156 -10.93 17.68 15.21
CA ASN A 156 -11.03 18.94 14.50
C ASN A 156 -12.29 18.99 13.62
N PRO A 157 -13.17 19.99 13.77
CA PRO A 157 -14.42 20.07 13.03
C PRO A 157 -14.25 20.26 11.51
N LYS A 158 -13.04 20.59 11.03
CA LYS A 158 -12.72 20.63 9.60
C LYS A 158 -12.52 19.22 9.00
N CYS A 159 -12.26 18.22 9.84
CA CYS A 159 -12.40 16.81 9.47
C CYS A 159 -13.86 16.40 9.63
N ARG A 160 -14.35 15.57 8.72
CA ARG A 160 -15.75 15.14 8.72
C ARG A 160 -16.10 14.34 9.98
N GLN A 161 -17.04 14.86 10.76
CA GLN A 161 -17.34 14.36 12.11
C GLN A 161 -18.34 13.19 12.13
N ASP A 162 -19.30 13.17 11.21
CA ASP A 162 -20.28 12.09 11.04
C ASP A 162 -19.64 10.80 10.46
N ALA A 163 -20.47 9.78 10.25
CA ALA A 163 -20.00 8.46 9.83
C ALA A 163 -19.77 8.33 8.31
N ASP A 164 -20.44 9.17 7.53
CA ASP A 164 -20.50 9.10 6.07
C ASP A 164 -19.26 9.72 5.39
N GLY A 165 -19.11 9.49 4.10
CA GLY A 165 -17.98 9.92 3.28
C GLY A 165 -17.16 8.75 2.73
N ALA A 166 -16.48 9.00 1.60
CA ALA A 166 -15.50 8.07 1.08
C ALA A 166 -14.28 8.06 2.01
N GLU A 167 -14.06 6.93 2.68
CA GLU A 167 -13.05 6.77 3.74
C GLU A 167 -11.65 7.25 3.33
N ASP A 168 -11.20 6.89 2.13
CA ASP A 168 -9.90 7.24 1.59
C ASP A 168 -9.75 8.74 1.25
N VAL A 169 -10.83 9.36 0.79
CA VAL A 169 -10.90 10.81 0.58
C VAL A 169 -10.88 11.56 1.91
N GLU A 170 -11.71 11.15 2.88
CA GLU A 170 -11.83 11.83 4.17
C GLU A 170 -10.56 11.73 5.00
N ILE A 171 -9.90 10.56 5.04
CA ILE A 171 -8.60 10.44 5.69
C ILE A 171 -7.56 11.32 4.99
N GLY A 172 -7.56 11.38 3.65
CA GLY A 172 -6.65 12.24 2.89
C GLY A 172 -6.80 13.73 3.21
N LYS A 173 -8.04 14.23 3.28
CA LYS A 173 -8.34 15.61 3.71
C LYS A 173 -7.81 15.88 5.12
N CYS A 174 -8.04 14.93 6.03
CA CYS A 174 -7.58 15.03 7.40
C CYS A 174 -6.05 15.03 7.52
N MET A 175 -5.35 14.18 6.77
CA MET A 175 -3.88 14.17 6.73
C MET A 175 -3.33 15.51 6.23
N GLU A 176 -3.92 16.08 5.17
CA GLU A 176 -3.53 17.41 4.67
C GLU A 176 -3.71 18.50 5.72
N LEU A 177 -4.87 18.48 6.40
CA LEU A 177 -5.20 19.44 7.45
C LEU A 177 -4.18 19.44 8.59
N VAL A 178 -3.71 18.25 9.01
CA VAL A 178 -2.73 18.12 10.12
C VAL A 178 -1.28 18.02 9.64
N LYS A 179 -1.02 18.46 8.41
CA LYS A 179 0.34 18.56 7.82
C LYS A 179 1.09 17.23 7.79
N VAL A 180 0.35 16.14 7.54
CA VAL A 180 0.92 14.83 7.22
C VAL A 180 1.08 14.75 5.70
N LEU A 181 2.33 14.54 5.26
CA LEU A 181 2.73 14.54 3.87
C LEU A 181 2.26 13.27 3.16
N ALA A 182 1.60 13.42 2.01
CA ALA A 182 1.36 12.32 1.08
C ALA A 182 2.66 11.96 0.33
N GLY A 183 3.38 10.94 0.82
CA GLY A 183 4.68 10.55 0.28
C GLY A 183 4.61 9.84 -1.08
N ASP A 184 5.67 9.97 -1.87
CA ASP A 184 5.84 9.22 -3.12
C ASP A 184 6.31 7.78 -2.82
N SER A 185 5.46 6.81 -3.16
CA SER A 185 5.72 5.38 -2.93
C SER A 185 6.41 4.68 -4.09
N ARG A 186 6.61 5.36 -5.22
CA ARG A 186 7.23 4.79 -6.42
C ARG A 186 8.69 4.43 -6.17
N ASP A 187 9.22 3.54 -7.01
CA ASP A 187 10.64 3.22 -6.96
C ASP A 187 11.53 4.29 -7.58
N SER A 188 12.85 4.07 -7.55
CA SER A 188 13.86 5.02 -8.01
C SER A 188 13.78 5.37 -9.50
N VAL A 189 13.05 4.58 -10.30
CA VAL A 189 12.77 4.84 -11.72
C VAL A 189 11.32 5.25 -11.98
N GLY A 190 10.53 5.44 -10.90
CA GLY A 190 9.17 5.97 -10.97
C GLY A 190 8.08 4.93 -11.25
N ARG A 191 8.32 3.63 -11.03
CA ARG A 191 7.30 2.57 -11.15
C ARG A 191 6.46 2.45 -9.89
N GLY A 192 5.19 2.06 -10.05
CA GLY A 192 4.24 1.93 -8.94
C GLY A 192 4.61 0.81 -7.96
N ARG A 193 4.20 0.96 -6.69
CA ARG A 193 4.29 -0.10 -5.67
C ARG A 193 2.94 -0.48 -5.05
N PHE A 194 1.99 0.44 -4.99
CA PHE A 194 0.65 0.19 -4.45
C PHE A 194 -0.36 0.23 -5.60
N PHE A 195 -1.15 -0.83 -5.73
CA PHE A 195 -2.02 -1.04 -6.89
C PHE A 195 -3.48 -1.23 -6.46
N PRO A 196 -4.43 -0.42 -6.98
CA PRO A 196 -5.83 -0.49 -6.59
C PRO A 196 -6.61 -1.57 -7.36
N PHE A 197 -5.93 -2.44 -8.09
CA PHE A 197 -6.53 -3.58 -8.79
C PHE A 197 -5.65 -4.83 -8.68
N VAL A 198 -6.17 -5.94 -9.21
CA VAL A 198 -5.47 -7.22 -9.33
C VAL A 198 -4.24 -7.09 -10.22
N PRO A 199 -3.22 -7.97 -10.09
CA PRO A 199 -1.99 -7.89 -10.90
C PRO A 199 -2.23 -7.86 -12.41
N GLU A 200 -3.20 -8.64 -12.91
CA GLU A 200 -3.54 -8.71 -14.34
C GLU A 200 -3.96 -7.36 -14.94
N HIS A 201 -4.58 -6.48 -14.14
CA HIS A 201 -4.98 -5.15 -14.60
C HIS A 201 -3.79 -4.23 -14.88
N HIS A 202 -2.62 -4.53 -14.34
CA HIS A 202 -1.42 -3.70 -14.48
C HIS A 202 -0.40 -4.33 -15.44
N LEU A 203 -0.28 -5.66 -15.39
CA LEU A 203 0.72 -6.41 -16.15
C LEU A 203 0.33 -6.64 -17.62
N ILE A 204 -0.96 -6.58 -17.96
CA ILE A 204 -1.46 -6.85 -19.31
C ILE A 204 -1.71 -5.52 -20.03
N PRO A 205 -0.95 -5.18 -21.10
CA PRO A 205 -1.18 -3.97 -21.88
C PRO A 205 -2.58 -3.95 -22.50
N ASN A 206 -3.19 -2.76 -22.59
CA ASN A 206 -4.54 -2.57 -23.15
C ASN A 206 -5.65 -3.36 -22.44
N HIS A 207 -5.43 -3.79 -21.20
CA HIS A 207 -6.48 -4.45 -20.41
C HIS A 207 -7.63 -3.50 -20.05
N VAL A 208 -7.33 -2.20 -19.98
CA VAL A 208 -8.30 -1.12 -19.75
C VAL A 208 -8.25 -0.12 -20.90
N ASN A 209 -9.39 0.49 -21.21
CA ASN A 209 -9.46 1.56 -22.21
C ASN A 209 -8.83 2.86 -21.66
N ASP A 210 -8.30 3.72 -22.53
CA ASP A 210 -7.77 5.05 -22.22
C ASP A 210 -8.78 5.94 -21.45
N ASP A 211 -10.08 5.68 -21.60
CA ASP A 211 -11.13 6.39 -20.87
C ASP A 211 -11.38 5.90 -19.44
N PHE A 212 -10.67 4.86 -19.00
CA PHE A 212 -10.85 4.25 -17.70
C PHE A 212 -10.57 5.26 -16.57
N TRP A 213 -11.51 5.34 -15.62
CA TRP A 213 -11.52 6.36 -14.57
C TRP A 213 -10.22 6.40 -13.76
N TYR A 214 -9.55 5.26 -13.58
CA TYR A 214 -8.29 5.15 -12.86
C TYR A 214 -7.21 6.07 -13.44
N LEU A 215 -7.12 6.18 -14.78
CA LEU A 215 -6.15 7.06 -15.45
C LEU A 215 -6.44 8.54 -15.16
N LYS A 216 -7.71 8.88 -14.89
CA LYS A 216 -8.14 10.23 -14.49
C LYS A 216 -7.87 10.50 -13.00
N TYR A 217 -7.88 9.45 -12.17
CA TYR A 217 -7.73 9.55 -10.71
C TYR A 217 -6.28 9.49 -10.24
N THR A 218 -5.43 8.71 -10.91
CA THR A 218 -4.03 8.54 -10.53
C THR A 218 -3.27 9.87 -10.53
N TYR A 219 -2.47 10.08 -9.47
CA TYR A 219 -1.62 11.25 -9.33
C TYR A 219 -0.42 11.18 -10.29
N TYR A 220 0.17 9.99 -10.41
CA TYR A 220 1.27 9.71 -11.34
C TYR A 220 0.75 8.89 -12.51
N LYS A 221 1.10 9.27 -13.74
CA LYS A 221 0.73 8.49 -14.92
C LYS A 221 1.31 7.07 -14.78
N PRO A 222 0.46 6.02 -14.80
CA PRO A 222 0.94 4.64 -14.74
C PRO A 222 1.57 4.26 -16.08
N ASP A 223 2.62 3.46 -16.01
CA ASP A 223 3.11 2.69 -17.15
C ASP A 223 2.32 1.37 -17.21
N GLU A 224 2.23 0.73 -18.40
CA GLU A 224 1.54 -0.55 -18.59
C GLU A 224 2.52 -1.66 -18.98
N GLY A 225 2.09 -2.91 -18.85
CA GLY A 225 2.89 -4.08 -19.21
C GLY A 225 3.85 -4.49 -18.11
N LEU A 226 4.84 -5.33 -18.45
CA LEU A 226 5.76 -5.88 -17.46
C LEU A 226 6.62 -4.81 -16.75
N ASP A 227 6.78 -3.64 -17.36
CA ASP A 227 7.51 -2.50 -16.80
C ASP A 227 6.62 -1.54 -15.97
N CYS A 228 5.31 -1.80 -15.86
CA CYS A 228 4.36 -0.97 -15.08
C CYS A 228 4.79 -0.80 -13.61
N CYS A 229 5.38 -1.86 -13.10
CA CYS A 229 5.31 -2.21 -11.71
C CYS A 229 6.71 -2.41 -11.18
N SER A 230 6.96 -1.88 -9.99
CA SER A 230 8.25 -2.08 -9.35
C SER A 230 8.48 -3.57 -9.11
N ASP A 231 9.72 -4.02 -9.28
CA ASP A 231 10.13 -5.37 -8.87
C ASP A 231 9.93 -5.58 -7.35
N ASN A 232 9.81 -4.47 -6.61
CA ASN A 232 9.44 -4.44 -5.20
C ASN A 232 8.01 -3.90 -5.00
N ALA A 233 7.04 -4.36 -5.82
CA ALA A 233 5.63 -4.04 -5.64
C ALA A 233 5.15 -4.47 -4.24
N ILE A 234 4.32 -3.62 -3.62
CA ILE A 234 3.90 -3.74 -2.23
C ILE A 234 2.51 -4.34 -2.12
N SER A 235 1.53 -3.87 -2.88
CA SER A 235 0.14 -4.32 -2.68
C SER A 235 -0.69 -4.34 -3.95
N PHE A 236 -1.65 -5.25 -3.98
CA PHE A 236 -2.67 -5.39 -5.02
C PHE A 236 -4.04 -5.56 -4.37
N HIS A 237 -5.06 -4.94 -4.95
CA HIS A 237 -6.45 -4.98 -4.46
C HIS A 237 -7.32 -5.94 -5.28
N TYR A 238 -8.54 -6.20 -4.83
CA TYR A 238 -9.48 -7.17 -5.42
C TYR A 238 -8.91 -8.60 -5.55
N VAL A 239 -7.95 -8.96 -4.70
CA VAL A 239 -7.32 -10.27 -4.70
C VAL A 239 -8.22 -11.27 -3.98
N SER A 240 -8.74 -12.24 -4.73
CA SER A 240 -9.57 -13.31 -4.15
C SER A 240 -8.77 -14.21 -3.19
N PRO A 241 -9.41 -14.91 -2.24
CA PRO A 241 -8.72 -15.87 -1.37
C PRO A 241 -7.86 -16.89 -2.12
N ASN A 242 -8.38 -17.44 -3.22
CA ASN A 242 -7.63 -18.39 -4.05
C ASN A 242 -6.38 -17.72 -4.64
N GLN A 243 -6.53 -16.50 -5.14
CA GLN A 243 -5.42 -15.74 -5.70
C GLN A 243 -4.38 -15.34 -4.63
N MET A 244 -4.79 -15.10 -3.37
CA MET A 244 -3.85 -14.89 -2.28
C MET A 244 -2.90 -16.08 -2.11
N TYR A 245 -3.41 -17.31 -2.16
CA TYR A 245 -2.56 -18.51 -2.09
C TYR A 245 -1.68 -18.70 -3.32
N VAL A 246 -2.21 -18.39 -4.52
CA VAL A 246 -1.40 -18.41 -5.76
C VAL A 246 -0.25 -17.42 -5.66
N LEU A 247 -0.51 -16.17 -5.25
CA LEU A 247 0.53 -15.17 -5.04
C LEU A 247 1.53 -15.61 -3.96
N ASP A 248 1.06 -16.16 -2.84
CA ASP A 248 1.95 -16.63 -1.78
C ASP A 248 2.89 -17.74 -2.29
N TYR A 249 2.35 -18.70 -3.06
CA TYR A 249 3.15 -19.74 -3.71
C TYR A 249 4.16 -19.16 -4.69
N LEU A 250 3.73 -18.29 -5.61
CA LEU A 250 4.60 -17.74 -6.66
C LEU A 250 5.70 -16.83 -6.09
N ILE A 251 5.43 -16.08 -5.02
CA ILE A 251 6.37 -15.13 -4.44
C ILE A 251 7.35 -15.83 -3.49
N TYR A 252 6.88 -16.76 -2.65
CA TYR A 252 7.69 -17.28 -1.54
C TYR A 252 8.15 -18.73 -1.71
N HIS A 253 7.47 -19.53 -2.53
CA HIS A 253 7.73 -20.97 -2.63
C HIS A 253 8.30 -21.40 -3.99
N LEU A 254 7.73 -20.92 -5.09
CA LEU A 254 8.20 -21.26 -6.43
C LEU A 254 9.55 -20.59 -6.70
N ARG A 255 10.57 -21.40 -7.04
CA ARG A 255 11.89 -20.91 -7.42
C ARG A 255 12.39 -21.63 -8.65
N PRO A 256 12.62 -20.94 -9.77
CA PRO A 256 13.30 -21.55 -10.90
C PRO A 256 14.72 -21.94 -10.48
N TYR A 257 15.08 -23.20 -10.67
CA TYR A 257 16.38 -23.73 -10.28
C TYR A 257 17.51 -23.01 -11.02
N GLY A 258 18.57 -22.62 -10.31
CA GLY A 258 19.73 -21.92 -10.86
C GLY A 258 19.59 -20.41 -11.04
N ILE A 259 18.41 -19.82 -10.80
CA ILE A 259 18.20 -18.37 -10.83
C ILE A 259 18.12 -17.86 -9.39
N VAL A 260 19.15 -17.14 -8.95
CA VAL A 260 19.22 -16.55 -7.60
C VAL A 260 18.99 -15.05 -7.72
N GLY A 261 17.90 -14.54 -7.15
CA GLY A 261 17.66 -13.11 -7.05
C GLY A 261 18.70 -12.44 -6.16
N HIS A 262 19.38 -11.42 -6.65
CA HIS A 262 20.30 -10.62 -5.85
C HIS A 262 19.50 -9.61 -5.02
N ALA A 263 19.78 -9.56 -3.71
CA ALA A 263 19.20 -8.54 -2.85
C ALA A 263 19.65 -7.15 -3.30
N GLN A 264 18.70 -6.24 -3.51
CA GLN A 264 19.01 -4.84 -3.75
C GLN A 264 19.65 -4.21 -2.50
N PRO A 265 20.59 -3.27 -2.65
CA PRO A 265 21.14 -2.55 -1.51
C PRO A 265 20.04 -1.75 -0.81
N LEU A 266 20.11 -1.65 0.52
CA LEU A 266 19.17 -0.85 1.28
C LEU A 266 19.24 0.64 0.87
N PRO A 267 18.10 1.33 0.75
CA PRO A 267 18.09 2.74 0.42
C PRO A 267 18.71 3.56 1.55
N LYS A 268 19.29 4.72 1.19
CA LYS A 268 19.81 5.67 2.18
C LYS A 268 18.67 6.21 3.04
N LYS A 269 18.94 6.43 4.33
CA LYS A 269 18.01 7.15 5.22
C LYS A 269 17.84 8.59 4.72
N LEU A 270 16.61 9.07 4.69
CA LEU A 270 16.22 10.39 4.21
C LEU A 270 15.92 11.32 5.38
N SER A 271 16.39 12.56 5.29
CA SER A 271 15.94 13.64 6.18
C SER A 271 14.57 14.17 5.74
N ILE A 272 13.85 14.85 6.63
CA ILE A 272 12.59 15.51 6.26
C ILE A 272 12.78 16.52 5.10
N ALA A 273 13.94 17.17 5.03
CA ALA A 273 14.27 18.12 3.96
C ALA A 273 14.46 17.41 2.61
N ASP A 274 15.01 16.19 2.60
CA ASP A 274 15.13 15.40 1.36
C ASP A 274 13.74 15.00 0.85
N ILE A 275 12.86 14.57 1.75
CA ILE A 275 11.49 14.17 1.44
C ILE A 275 10.70 15.33 0.82
N VAL A 276 10.73 16.50 1.45
CA VAL A 276 10.01 17.70 0.94
C VAL A 276 10.56 18.12 -0.42
N ARG A 277 11.88 18.14 -0.59
CA ARG A 277 12.51 18.47 -1.88
C ARG A 277 12.10 17.50 -2.99
N MET A 278 12.02 16.20 -2.70
CA MET A 278 11.58 15.19 -3.66
C MET A 278 10.10 15.36 -4.07
N ASP A 279 9.22 15.68 -3.13
CA ASP A 279 7.80 15.93 -3.42
C ASP A 279 7.61 17.19 -4.30
N ASP A 280 8.40 18.24 -4.08
CA ASP A 280 8.37 19.46 -4.90
C ASP A 280 8.92 19.21 -6.32
N LEU A 281 9.97 18.41 -6.46
CA LEU A 281 10.51 17.99 -7.76
C LEU A 281 9.52 17.11 -8.54
N ALA A 282 8.82 16.20 -7.85
CA ALA A 282 7.81 15.34 -8.46
C ALA A 282 6.62 16.14 -9.05
N LYS A 283 6.32 17.32 -8.50
CA LYS A 283 5.29 18.23 -9.03
C LYS A 283 5.76 19.04 -10.25
N THR A 284 7.08 19.23 -10.42
CA THR A 284 7.64 20.20 -11.38
C THR A 284 8.33 19.55 -12.59
N THR A 285 8.60 18.24 -12.57
CA THR A 285 9.39 17.58 -13.62
C THR A 285 8.53 16.71 -14.54
N PRO A 286 8.42 17.00 -15.85
CA PRO A 286 7.96 16.03 -16.84
C PRO A 286 9.00 14.91 -17.00
N LYS A 287 8.57 13.63 -17.06
CA LYS A 287 9.47 12.48 -17.28
C LYS A 287 10.29 12.68 -18.58
N PRO A 288 11.58 12.33 -18.62
CA PRO A 288 12.31 12.17 -19.88
C PRO A 288 11.62 11.11 -20.75
N ALA A 289 11.45 11.38 -22.03
CA ALA A 289 10.95 10.38 -22.98
C ALA A 289 11.97 9.23 -23.09
N THR A 290 11.57 8.03 -22.72
CA THR A 290 12.34 6.82 -23.02
C THR A 290 12.25 6.55 -24.53
N ASN A 291 13.32 6.85 -25.26
CA ASN A 291 13.49 6.44 -26.65
C ASN A 291 13.62 4.92 -26.73
N ASN A 292 12.51 4.22 -26.95
CA ASN A 292 12.54 2.83 -27.39
C ASN A 292 12.94 2.77 -28.87
N THR A 293 14.24 2.82 -29.15
CA THR A 293 14.79 2.35 -30.43
C THR A 293 15.22 0.89 -30.26
N VAL A 294 14.27 -0.03 -30.45
CA VAL A 294 14.62 -1.43 -30.70
C VAL A 294 15.10 -1.51 -32.15
N ARG A 295 16.42 -1.65 -32.31
CA ARG A 295 17.07 -1.97 -33.59
C ARG A 295 16.70 -3.41 -33.95
N SER A 296 15.74 -3.60 -34.85
CA SER A 296 15.46 -4.88 -35.47
C SER A 296 16.40 -5.09 -36.66
N GLU A 297 17.52 -5.76 -36.46
CA GLU A 297 18.34 -6.28 -37.56
C GLU A 297 18.83 -7.69 -37.23
N THR A 298 18.13 -8.69 -37.76
CA THR A 298 18.76 -9.82 -38.47
C THR A 298 17.69 -10.61 -39.23
N LYS A 299 17.58 -10.35 -40.54
CA LYS A 299 17.01 -11.29 -41.50
C LYS A 299 18.04 -12.40 -41.71
N VAL A 300 17.68 -13.64 -41.40
CA VAL A 300 18.35 -14.81 -41.97
C VAL A 300 17.41 -15.40 -43.01
N ASN A 301 17.78 -15.20 -44.28
CA ASN A 301 17.28 -15.95 -45.42
C ASN A 301 17.91 -17.34 -45.39
N GLU A 302 17.12 -18.39 -45.60
CA GLU A 302 17.61 -19.60 -46.27
C GLU A 302 16.52 -20.19 -47.19
N PRO A 303 16.91 -20.92 -48.25
CA PRO A 303 16.18 -20.96 -49.50
C PRO A 303 15.30 -22.19 -49.66
N LYS A 304 14.37 -22.07 -50.61
CA LYS A 304 13.59 -23.18 -51.18
C LYS A 304 14.49 -24.13 -51.98
N THR A 305 14.34 -25.42 -51.70
CA THR A 305 14.14 -26.50 -52.69
C THR A 305 13.30 -27.58 -52.02
#